data_AF-A0A1F8DRD1-F1
#
_entry.id   AF-A0A1F8DRD1-F1
#
_cell.length_a   1.000
_cell.length_b   1.000
_cell.length_c   1.000
_cell.angle_alpha   90.00
_cell.angle_beta   90.00
_cell.angle_gamma   90.00
#
_symmetry.space_group_name_H-M   'P 1'
#
loop_
_entity.id
_entity.type
_entity.pdbx_description
1 polymer ?
#
loop_
_entity_poly.entity_id
_entity_poly.type
_entity_poly.pdbx_seq_one_letter_code
_entity_poly.pdbx_strand_id
1 'polypeptide(L)'
;MVSGMNFGTEILNNLYRSVIKAGGTEEQIFEKLKTGSPLYDKWAEDIIGNTTHPFSGNEYLKLLSGNEQYIVSACEDKVIEESDGMFSYVDSDFAKYGANEKGNATLDMPFDVYELQKSGTFADFFTSVTGNLDAMCFTHGQIRSIVKRYRNWLRGDGWANFFLFKSKGKFFVAYVNVYAGGALKAYVCRFGRDSVWLAERHHRVFLPAKLAA
;
A
#
# COMPACT_ATOMS: atom_id res chain seq x y z
N MET A 1 28.91 -37.25 -7.75
CA MET A 1 29.04 -36.13 -8.70
C MET A 1 27.69 -35.42 -8.76
N VAL A 2 27.53 -34.35 -7.98
CA VAL A 2 26.37 -33.46 -8.10
C VAL A 2 26.66 -32.53 -9.28
N SER A 3 25.79 -32.56 -10.29
CA SER A 3 25.94 -31.78 -11.52
C SER A 3 26.05 -30.29 -11.20
N GLY A 4 27.15 -29.66 -11.60
CA GLY A 4 27.41 -28.23 -11.38
C GLY A 4 26.39 -27.28 -12.03
N MET A 5 25.51 -27.78 -12.92
CA MET A 5 24.42 -27.00 -13.52
C MET A 5 23.28 -26.67 -12.54
N ASN A 6 23.06 -27.48 -11.50
CA ASN A 6 21.97 -27.22 -10.53
C ASN A 6 22.35 -26.15 -9.50
N PHE A 7 23.64 -25.97 -9.23
CA PHE A 7 24.11 -25.00 -8.23
C PHE A 7 24.01 -23.55 -8.74
N GLY A 8 24.30 -23.32 -10.02
CA GLY A 8 24.22 -21.98 -10.62
C GLY A 8 22.78 -21.46 -10.73
N THR A 9 21.82 -22.33 -11.02
CA THR A 9 20.39 -21.96 -11.14
C THR A 9 19.76 -21.65 -9.79
N GLU A 10 20.16 -22.34 -8.72
CA GLU A 10 19.65 -22.10 -7.37
C GLU A 10 20.14 -20.75 -6.80
N ILE A 11 21.40 -20.39 -7.05
CA ILE A 11 21.96 -19.09 -6.66
C ILE A 11 21.27 -17.95 -7.41
N LEU A 12 21.09 -18.07 -8.73
CA LEU A 12 20.39 -17.08 -9.54
C LEU A 12 18.93 -16.92 -9.09
N ASN A 13 18.23 -18.00 -8.77
CA ASN A 13 16.86 -17.95 -8.25
C ASN A 13 16.79 -17.28 -6.87
N ASN A 14 17.76 -17.54 -5.98
CA ASN A 14 17.81 -16.92 -4.67
C ASN A 14 18.13 -15.42 -4.76
N LEU A 15 19.04 -15.02 -5.65
CA LEU A 15 19.33 -13.62 -5.92
C LEU A 15 18.11 -12.90 -6.50
N TYR A 16 17.49 -13.50 -7.52
CA TYR A 16 16.30 -12.97 -8.16
C TYR A 16 15.18 -12.75 -7.13
N ARG A 17 14.88 -13.76 -6.30
CA ARG A 17 13.90 -13.65 -5.21
C ARG A 17 14.26 -12.55 -4.21
N SER A 18 15.53 -12.43 -3.85
CA SER A 18 15.98 -11.43 -2.86
C SER A 18 15.87 -10.00 -3.40
N VAL A 19 16.23 -9.79 -4.66
CA VAL A 19 16.13 -8.48 -5.33
C VAL A 19 14.67 -8.08 -5.55
N ILE A 20 13.83 -8.99 -6.05
CA ILE A 20 12.39 -8.73 -6.21
C ILE A 20 11.72 -8.46 -4.85
N LYS A 21 12.06 -9.24 -3.81
CA LYS A 21 11.55 -9.03 -2.44
C LYS A 21 11.92 -7.66 -1.88
N ALA A 22 13.05 -7.09 -2.31
CA ALA A 22 13.52 -5.78 -1.89
C ALA A 22 13.03 -4.62 -2.79
N GLY A 23 12.14 -4.90 -3.76
CA GLY A 23 11.57 -3.88 -4.65
C GLY A 23 12.41 -3.54 -5.88
N GLY A 24 13.42 -4.35 -6.21
CA GLY A 24 14.15 -4.25 -7.47
C GLY A 24 13.37 -4.82 -8.65
N THR A 25 13.75 -4.48 -9.88
CA THR A 25 13.10 -4.95 -11.11
C THR A 25 13.94 -6.01 -11.85
N GLU A 26 13.30 -6.79 -12.74
CA GLU A 26 14.03 -7.73 -13.60
C GLU A 26 15.06 -7.02 -14.47
N GLU A 27 14.72 -5.87 -15.05
CA GLU A 27 15.63 -5.08 -15.87
C GLU A 27 16.90 -4.67 -15.12
N GLN A 28 16.79 -4.31 -13.84
CA GLN A 28 17.96 -3.97 -13.01
C GLN A 28 18.87 -5.19 -12.81
N ILE A 29 18.28 -6.38 -12.64
CA ILE A 29 19.01 -7.64 -12.54
C ILE A 29 19.70 -7.95 -13.87
N PHE A 30 18.98 -7.85 -14.99
CA PHE A 30 19.53 -8.11 -16.33
C PHE A 30 20.65 -7.15 -16.72
N GLU A 31 20.52 -5.86 -16.45
CA GLU A 31 21.57 -4.88 -16.72
C GLU A 31 22.85 -5.18 -15.94
N LYS A 32 22.73 -5.61 -14.67
CA LYS A 32 23.91 -6.03 -13.89
C LYS A 32 24.51 -7.33 -14.42
N LEU A 33 23.68 -8.31 -14.78
CA LEU A 33 24.13 -9.57 -15.39
C LEU A 33 24.92 -9.34 -16.69
N LYS A 34 24.50 -8.38 -17.52
CA LYS A 34 25.23 -7.99 -18.76
C LYS A 34 26.64 -7.47 -18.48
N THR A 35 26.88 -6.84 -17.33
CA THR A 35 28.21 -6.30 -16.97
C THR A 35 29.18 -7.35 -16.44
N GLY A 36 28.76 -8.61 -16.27
CA GLY A 36 29.65 -9.76 -16.03
C GLY A 36 30.35 -9.79 -14.66
N SER A 37 29.86 -9.07 -13.65
CA SER A 37 30.47 -9.06 -12.32
C SER A 37 30.03 -10.29 -11.47
N PRO A 38 30.96 -11.10 -10.94
CA PRO A 38 30.61 -12.40 -10.32
C PRO A 38 30.25 -12.31 -8.82
N LEU A 39 30.05 -11.11 -8.28
CA LEU A 39 29.82 -10.87 -6.84
C LEU A 39 28.34 -10.58 -6.56
N TYR A 40 27.56 -11.65 -6.46
CA TYR A 40 26.11 -11.61 -6.29
C TYR A 40 25.66 -10.90 -5.01
N ASP A 41 26.38 -11.04 -3.89
CA ASP A 41 26.01 -10.38 -2.62
C ASP A 41 26.20 -8.87 -2.72
N LYS A 42 27.28 -8.42 -3.36
CA LYS A 42 27.53 -7.00 -3.60
C LYS A 42 26.52 -6.39 -4.58
N TRP A 43 26.03 -7.18 -5.54
CA TRP A 43 24.94 -6.77 -6.42
C TRP A 43 23.61 -6.67 -5.72
N ALA A 44 23.30 -7.65 -4.86
CA ALA A 44 22.12 -7.58 -4.03
C ALA A 44 22.21 -6.32 -3.17
N GLU A 45 23.32 -6.05 -2.49
CA GLU A 45 23.50 -4.81 -1.71
C GLU A 45 23.45 -3.53 -2.56
N ASP A 46 24.02 -3.51 -3.77
CA ASP A 46 23.97 -2.35 -4.66
C ASP A 46 22.57 -2.13 -5.26
N ILE A 47 21.83 -3.19 -5.58
CA ILE A 47 20.46 -3.09 -6.10
C ILE A 47 19.50 -2.77 -4.96
N ILE A 48 19.62 -3.44 -3.81
CA ILE A 48 18.82 -3.22 -2.60
C ILE A 48 19.12 -1.83 -1.99
N GLY A 49 20.39 -1.41 -2.04
CA GLY A 49 20.83 -0.09 -1.59
C GLY A 49 20.48 1.04 -2.56
N ASN A 50 20.34 0.75 -3.86
CA ASN A 50 19.84 1.70 -4.87
C ASN A 50 18.33 1.60 -5.15
N THR A 51 17.64 0.56 -4.67
CA THR A 51 16.21 0.61 -4.39
C THR A 51 16.05 1.46 -3.15
N THR A 52 16.27 2.76 -3.32
CA THR A 52 15.49 3.71 -2.57
C THR A 52 14.05 3.22 -2.65
N HIS A 53 13.46 2.88 -1.50
CA HIS A 53 12.00 2.90 -1.39
C HIS A 53 11.56 4.13 -2.16
N PRO A 54 10.66 4.04 -3.17
CA PRO A 54 10.43 5.13 -4.12
C PRO A 54 9.95 6.45 -3.48
N PHE A 55 9.86 6.49 -2.15
CA PHE A 55 9.36 7.56 -1.31
C PHE A 55 10.36 7.99 -0.21
N SER A 56 11.62 7.52 -0.22
CA SER A 56 12.66 8.08 0.66
C SER A 56 12.90 9.54 0.28
N GLY A 57 12.30 10.47 1.03
CA GLY A 57 12.31 11.91 0.75
C GLY A 57 10.96 12.53 0.41
N ASN A 58 9.84 11.79 0.52
CA ASN A 58 8.51 12.40 0.41
C ASN A 58 8.28 13.38 1.59
N GLU A 59 7.92 14.63 1.30
CA GLU A 59 7.77 15.67 2.32
C GLU A 59 6.53 15.47 3.21
N TYR A 60 5.52 14.73 2.74
CA TYR A 60 4.25 14.50 3.44
C TYR A 60 4.22 13.18 4.20
N LEU A 61 4.88 12.14 3.69
CA LEU A 61 4.73 10.76 4.15
C LEU A 61 6.06 10.16 4.60
N LYS A 62 6.03 9.54 5.77
CA LYS A 62 7.12 8.74 6.32
C LYS A 62 6.73 7.26 6.28
N LEU A 63 7.54 6.42 5.65
CA LEU A 63 7.33 4.98 5.62
C LEU A 63 7.42 4.39 7.03
N LEU A 64 6.40 3.63 7.45
CA LEU A 64 6.37 2.90 8.72
C LEU A 64 6.62 1.40 8.55
N SER A 65 6.17 0.79 7.44
CA SER A 65 6.35 -0.65 7.17
C SER A 65 7.82 -1.03 6.98
N GLY A 66 8.70 -0.07 6.68
CA GLY A 66 10.13 -0.31 6.50
C GLY A 66 10.36 -1.33 5.37
N ASN A 67 11.01 -2.45 5.69
CA ASN A 67 11.27 -3.53 4.73
C ASN A 67 10.30 -4.72 4.90
N GLU A 68 9.28 -4.59 5.74
CA GLU A 68 8.24 -5.61 5.88
C GLU A 68 7.21 -5.47 4.76
N GLN A 69 6.97 -6.58 4.06
CA GLN A 69 5.97 -6.63 3.00
C GLN A 69 4.65 -7.17 3.56
N TYR A 70 3.60 -6.35 3.51
CA TYR A 70 2.24 -6.79 3.85
C TYR A 70 1.48 -7.15 2.60
N ILE A 71 0.69 -8.21 2.65
CA ILE A 71 -0.09 -8.71 1.50
C ILE A 71 -1.56 -8.73 1.89
N VAL A 72 -2.37 -7.95 1.19
CA VAL A 72 -3.82 -8.15 1.23
C VAL A 72 -4.16 -9.29 0.28
N SER A 73 -4.62 -10.42 0.81
CA SER A 73 -5.03 -11.55 -0.01
C SER A 73 -6.18 -11.18 -0.95
N ALA A 74 -6.38 -11.98 -2.00
CA ALA A 74 -7.52 -11.94 -2.88
C ALA A 74 -8.83 -11.73 -2.11
N CYS A 75 -9.58 -10.71 -2.52
CA CYS A 75 -10.82 -10.30 -1.86
C CYS A 75 -12.02 -10.47 -2.79
N GLU A 76 -13.16 -10.82 -2.20
CA GLU A 76 -14.47 -10.84 -2.87
C GLU A 76 -14.97 -9.42 -3.19
N ASP A 77 -15.99 -9.34 -4.04
CA ASP A 77 -16.66 -8.14 -4.56
C ASP A 77 -17.60 -7.46 -3.54
N LYS A 78 -17.11 -7.21 -2.32
CA LYS A 78 -17.93 -6.65 -1.24
C LYS A 78 -17.65 -5.17 -0.99
N VAL A 79 -18.72 -4.40 -0.74
CA VAL A 79 -18.61 -2.99 -0.33
C VAL A 79 -18.37 -2.86 1.17
N ILE A 80 -17.99 -1.66 1.62
CA ILE A 80 -17.68 -1.39 3.03
C ILE A 80 -18.95 -1.49 3.89
N GLU A 81 -20.11 -1.18 3.34
CA GLU A 81 -21.40 -1.28 4.02
C GLU A 81 -21.84 -2.72 4.32
N GLU A 82 -21.42 -3.70 3.51
CA GLU A 82 -21.77 -5.12 3.67
C GLU A 82 -20.86 -5.85 4.67
N SER A 83 -20.37 -5.14 5.68
CA SER A 83 -19.30 -5.60 6.55
C SER A 83 -19.84 -6.14 7.87
N ASP A 84 -20.47 -7.32 7.84
CA ASP A 84 -20.91 -8.19 8.95
C ASP A 84 -20.53 -7.75 10.39
N GLY A 85 -21.06 -6.62 10.89
CA GLY A 85 -20.75 -6.04 12.20
C GLY A 85 -19.31 -5.56 12.42
N MET A 86 -18.47 -5.52 11.39
CA MET A 86 -17.06 -5.11 11.47
C MET A 86 -16.89 -3.63 11.82
N PHE A 87 -17.72 -2.77 11.22
CA PHE A 87 -17.76 -1.34 11.55
C PHE A 87 -18.99 -1.05 12.39
N SER A 88 -18.81 -0.34 13.51
CA SER A 88 -19.91 0.13 14.35
C SER A 88 -20.65 1.32 13.75
N TYR A 89 -20.06 1.95 12.73
CA TYR A 89 -20.66 3.02 11.95
C TYR A 89 -20.07 3.03 10.54
N VAL A 90 -20.93 3.22 9.54
CA VAL A 90 -20.54 3.49 8.16
C VAL A 90 -21.26 4.76 7.71
N ASP A 91 -20.51 5.71 7.17
CA ASP A 91 -21.04 7.00 6.75
C ASP A 91 -22.02 6.87 5.59
N SER A 92 -23.19 7.49 5.73
CA SER A 92 -24.22 7.56 4.68
C SER A 92 -23.71 8.23 3.39
N ASP A 93 -22.63 9.00 3.48
CA ASP A 93 -21.99 9.63 2.33
C ASP A 93 -21.44 8.62 1.30
N PHE A 94 -21.17 7.36 1.68
CA PHE A 94 -20.82 6.30 0.74
C PHE A 94 -21.92 6.12 -0.31
N ALA A 95 -23.16 5.94 0.12
CA ALA A 95 -24.30 5.83 -0.77
C ALA A 95 -24.61 7.16 -1.47
N LYS A 96 -24.63 8.27 -0.72
CA LYS A 96 -24.96 9.61 -1.24
C LYS A 96 -24.03 10.05 -2.37
N TYR A 97 -22.74 9.73 -2.29
CA TYR A 97 -21.77 10.08 -3.33
C TYR A 97 -21.65 9.03 -4.44
N GLY A 98 -22.35 7.89 -4.32
CA GLY A 98 -22.16 6.75 -5.22
C GLY A 98 -20.76 6.15 -5.11
N ALA A 99 -20.18 6.22 -3.91
CA ALA A 99 -18.87 5.69 -3.56
C ALA A 99 -18.95 4.25 -3.02
N ASN A 100 -20.02 3.53 -3.37
CA ASN A 100 -20.34 2.18 -2.89
C ASN A 100 -20.58 1.22 -4.06
N GLU A 101 -19.84 1.40 -5.15
CA GLU A 101 -19.82 0.45 -6.25
C GLU A 101 -19.09 -0.82 -5.84
N LYS A 102 -19.67 -1.98 -6.16
CA LYS A 102 -18.98 -3.26 -5.99
C LYS A 102 -17.76 -3.29 -6.92
N GLY A 103 -16.60 -3.54 -6.32
CA GLY A 103 -15.38 -3.80 -7.09
C GLY A 103 -15.38 -5.20 -7.68
N ASN A 104 -14.40 -5.50 -8.51
CA ASN A 104 -14.14 -6.88 -8.94
C ASN A 104 -13.35 -7.64 -7.87
N ALA A 105 -13.40 -8.97 -7.93
CA ALA A 105 -12.49 -9.80 -7.16
C ALA A 105 -11.04 -9.44 -7.48
N THR A 106 -10.19 -9.35 -6.46
CA THR A 106 -8.79 -8.94 -6.60
C THR A 106 -7.84 -10.11 -6.45
N LEU A 107 -6.64 -9.98 -7.00
CA LEU A 107 -5.52 -10.83 -6.64
C LEU A 107 -4.90 -10.39 -5.30
N ASP A 108 -3.97 -11.20 -4.80
CA ASP A 108 -3.07 -10.80 -3.72
C ASP A 108 -2.29 -9.55 -4.12
N MET A 109 -2.25 -8.56 -3.24
CA MET A 109 -1.61 -7.28 -3.51
C MET A 109 -0.75 -6.85 -2.33
N PRO A 110 0.54 -6.53 -2.55
CA PRO A 110 1.35 -5.98 -1.49
C PRO A 110 0.95 -4.53 -1.20
N PHE A 111 1.13 -4.10 0.04
CA PHE A 111 0.86 -2.72 0.45
C PHE A 111 1.86 -2.25 1.50
N ASP A 112 2.02 -0.93 1.55
CA ASP A 112 2.84 -0.21 2.51
C ASP A 112 1.99 0.69 3.40
N VAL A 113 2.53 0.99 4.58
CA VAL A 113 1.91 1.89 5.56
C VAL A 113 2.82 3.08 5.80
N TYR A 114 2.26 4.27 5.65
CA TYR A 114 2.94 5.53 5.86
C TYR A 114 2.26 6.30 7.00
N GLU A 115 3.04 7.16 7.64
CA GLU A 115 2.56 8.18 8.56
C GLU A 115 2.63 9.56 7.91
N LEU A 116 1.60 10.37 8.13
CA LEU A 116 1.59 11.77 7.71
C LEU A 116 2.55 12.59 8.60
N GLN A 117 3.64 13.09 8.03
CA GLN A 117 4.66 13.89 8.73
C GLN A 117 4.60 15.39 8.42
N LYS A 118 3.86 15.80 7.38
CA LYS A 118 3.55 17.21 7.07
C LYS A 118 2.05 17.35 6.82
N SER A 119 1.46 18.40 7.38
CA SER A 119 0.02 18.68 7.21
C SER A 119 -0.30 18.96 5.75
N GLY A 120 -1.42 18.44 5.26
CA GLY A 120 -1.81 18.57 3.86
C GLY A 120 -3.22 18.06 3.57
N THR A 121 -3.69 18.35 2.37
CA THR A 121 -4.93 17.82 1.80
C THR A 121 -4.72 16.42 1.25
N PHE A 122 -5.80 15.70 0.91
CA PHE A 122 -5.69 14.41 0.21
C PHE A 122 -4.88 14.52 -1.08
N ALA A 123 -5.08 15.60 -1.84
CA ALA A 123 -4.35 15.82 -3.07
C ALA A 123 -2.84 15.92 -2.80
N ASP A 124 -2.42 16.69 -1.79
CA ASP A 124 -1.01 16.91 -1.48
C ASP A 124 -0.26 15.60 -1.22
N PHE A 125 -0.76 14.77 -0.29
CA PHE A 125 0.00 13.59 0.11
C PHE A 125 -0.19 12.38 -0.81
N PHE A 126 -1.31 12.21 -1.51
CA PHE A 126 -1.41 11.13 -2.51
C PHE A 126 -0.65 11.49 -3.80
N THR A 127 -0.73 12.72 -4.30
CA THR A 127 -0.03 13.08 -5.55
C THR A 127 1.48 13.24 -5.37
N SER A 128 1.95 13.52 -4.15
CA SER A 128 3.41 13.51 -3.85
C SER A 128 4.06 12.13 -3.93
N VAL A 129 3.26 11.05 -3.91
CA VAL A 129 3.71 9.66 -4.08
C VAL A 129 3.83 9.35 -5.57
N THR A 130 2.77 9.59 -6.33
CA THR A 130 2.76 9.38 -7.78
C THR A 130 1.66 10.21 -8.43
N GLY A 131 1.90 10.64 -9.68
CA GLY A 131 0.88 11.26 -10.53
C GLY A 131 -0.19 10.27 -11.03
N ASN A 132 0.01 8.96 -10.89
CA ASN A 132 -0.97 7.94 -11.30
C ASN A 132 -1.83 7.49 -10.12
N LEU A 133 -2.93 8.20 -9.87
CA LEU A 133 -3.87 7.90 -8.79
C LEU A 133 -4.53 6.52 -8.92
N ASP A 134 -4.73 6.02 -10.14
CA ASP A 134 -5.33 4.69 -10.36
C ASP A 134 -4.46 3.57 -9.77
N ALA A 135 -3.13 3.71 -9.85
CA ALA A 135 -2.19 2.74 -9.27
C ALA A 135 -2.19 2.72 -7.72
N MET A 136 -2.79 3.72 -7.07
CA MET A 136 -2.88 3.81 -5.61
C MET A 136 -4.24 3.36 -5.06
N CYS A 137 -5.18 2.99 -5.93
CA CYS A 137 -6.53 2.66 -5.50
C CYS A 137 -6.64 1.24 -4.95
N PHE A 138 -7.18 1.12 -3.74
CA PHE A 138 -7.71 -0.13 -3.22
C PHE A 138 -9.14 -0.35 -3.70
N THR A 139 -9.59 -1.60 -3.66
CA THR A 139 -11.02 -1.94 -3.69
C THR A 139 -11.62 -1.93 -2.29
N HIS A 140 -12.95 -1.84 -2.19
CA HIS A 140 -13.66 -1.96 -0.91
C HIS A 140 -13.33 -3.28 -0.18
N GLY A 141 -13.25 -4.39 -0.92
CA GLY A 141 -12.87 -5.70 -0.38
C GLY A 141 -11.47 -5.68 0.24
N GLN A 142 -10.49 -5.07 -0.45
CA GLN A 142 -9.14 -4.92 0.06
C GLN A 142 -9.09 -4.03 1.31
N ILE A 143 -9.79 -2.88 1.32
CA ILE A 143 -9.87 -2.00 2.50
C ILE A 143 -10.41 -2.78 3.70
N ARG A 144 -11.50 -3.53 3.52
CA ARG A 144 -12.07 -4.39 4.58
C ARG A 144 -11.07 -5.42 5.07
N SER A 145 -10.40 -6.11 4.15
CA SER A 145 -9.42 -7.14 4.49
C SER A 145 -8.24 -6.55 5.27
N ILE A 146 -7.75 -5.38 4.86
CA ILE A 146 -6.66 -4.67 5.55
C ILE A 146 -7.10 -4.30 6.97
N VAL A 147 -8.23 -3.61 7.10
CA VAL A 147 -8.74 -3.17 8.40
C VAL A 147 -9.05 -4.34 9.34
N LYS A 148 -9.47 -5.49 8.80
CA LYS A 148 -9.75 -6.70 9.59
C LYS A 148 -8.47 -7.40 10.05
N ARG A 149 -7.50 -7.61 9.14
CA ARG A 149 -6.32 -8.45 9.38
C ARG A 149 -5.16 -7.68 10.00
N TYR A 150 -4.99 -6.41 9.65
CA TYR A 150 -3.86 -5.59 10.06
C TYR A 150 -4.27 -4.51 11.06
N ARG A 151 -5.11 -4.86 12.04
CA ARG A 151 -5.60 -3.92 13.07
C ARG A 151 -4.47 -3.21 13.83
N ASN A 152 -3.35 -3.89 14.09
CA ASN A 152 -2.21 -3.29 14.78
C ASN A 152 -1.53 -2.19 13.95
N TRP A 153 -1.70 -2.24 12.63
CA TRP A 153 -1.25 -1.21 11.70
C TRP A 153 -2.25 -0.07 11.53
N LEU A 154 -3.42 -0.13 12.15
CA LEU A 154 -4.30 1.02 12.22
C LEU A 154 -3.89 1.96 13.35
N ARG A 155 -3.94 3.27 13.07
CA ARG A 155 -3.77 4.31 14.08
C ARG A 155 -4.99 4.29 15.01
N GLY A 156 -4.70 4.20 16.30
CA GLY A 156 -5.66 4.27 17.40
C GLY A 156 -6.16 5.69 17.70
N ASP A 157 -6.85 5.82 18.84
CA ASP A 157 -7.21 7.10 19.47
C ASP A 157 -8.10 8.02 18.64
N GLY A 158 -8.90 7.44 17.74
CA GLY A 158 -9.84 8.17 16.89
C GLY A 158 -9.18 8.86 15.69
N TRP A 159 -7.90 8.61 15.43
CA TRP A 159 -7.22 9.15 14.27
C TRP A 159 -7.44 8.31 13.01
N ALA A 160 -7.44 9.00 11.87
CA ALA A 160 -7.80 8.42 10.59
C ALA A 160 -6.70 7.53 9.99
N ASN A 161 -7.16 6.49 9.32
CA ASN A 161 -6.41 5.58 8.45
C ASN A 161 -6.97 5.71 7.03
N PHE A 162 -6.19 6.26 6.12
CA PHE A 162 -6.62 6.66 4.78
C PHE A 162 -6.37 5.57 3.73
N PHE A 163 -7.37 5.35 2.89
CA PHE A 163 -7.33 4.45 1.75
C PHE A 163 -7.92 5.16 0.53
N LEU A 164 -7.11 5.36 -0.52
CA LEU A 164 -7.61 5.85 -1.80
C LEU A 164 -8.36 4.73 -2.52
N PHE A 165 -9.50 5.05 -3.12
CA PHE A 165 -10.22 4.13 -3.98
C PHE A 165 -10.95 4.87 -5.10
N LYS A 166 -11.42 4.11 -6.08
CA LYS A 166 -12.17 4.61 -7.23
C LYS A 166 -13.54 3.95 -7.29
N SER A 167 -14.58 4.75 -7.52
CA SER A 167 -15.95 4.30 -7.72
C SER A 167 -16.60 5.15 -8.80
N LYS A 168 -17.24 4.51 -9.79
CA LYS A 168 -17.90 5.15 -10.93
C LYS A 168 -17.01 6.20 -11.63
N GLY A 169 -15.75 5.84 -11.83
CA GLY A 169 -14.76 6.70 -12.47
C GLY A 169 -14.22 7.87 -11.63
N LYS A 170 -14.65 8.01 -10.36
CA LYS A 170 -14.27 9.11 -9.47
C LYS A 170 -13.42 8.62 -8.31
N PHE A 171 -12.47 9.45 -7.89
CA PHE A 171 -11.60 9.16 -6.75
C PHE A 171 -12.22 9.59 -5.42
N PHE A 172 -12.09 8.72 -4.43
CA PHE A 172 -12.56 8.90 -3.07
C PHE A 172 -11.49 8.46 -2.09
N VAL A 173 -11.56 8.99 -0.87
CA VAL A 173 -10.73 8.53 0.24
C VAL A 173 -11.67 7.97 1.30
N ALA A 174 -11.56 6.67 1.54
CA ALA A 174 -12.15 6.06 2.72
C ALA A 174 -11.20 6.34 3.89
N TYR A 175 -11.76 6.73 5.03
CA TYR A 175 -10.99 6.83 6.25
C TYR A 175 -11.65 6.07 7.39
N VAL A 176 -10.82 5.31 8.10
CA VAL A 176 -11.24 4.47 9.21
C VAL A 176 -10.65 5.00 10.51
N ASN A 177 -11.51 5.30 11.47
CA ASN A 177 -11.10 5.68 12.82
C ASN A 177 -11.22 4.46 13.75
N VAL A 178 -10.21 4.27 14.59
CA VAL A 178 -10.20 3.26 15.66
C VAL A 178 -10.41 3.98 17.00
N TYR A 179 -11.57 3.81 17.61
CA TYR A 179 -11.91 4.42 18.90
C TYR A 179 -11.51 3.53 20.08
N ALA A 180 -11.60 4.10 21.29
CA ALA A 180 -11.45 3.36 22.54
C ALA A 180 -12.33 2.09 22.54
N GLY A 181 -11.77 0.96 22.98
CA GLY A 181 -12.44 -0.35 22.92
C GLY A 181 -12.38 -1.04 21.54
N GLY A 182 -11.66 -0.46 20.57
CA GLY A 182 -11.43 -1.09 19.25
C GLY A 182 -12.60 -0.96 18.28
N ALA A 183 -13.56 -0.07 18.57
CA ALA A 183 -14.68 0.23 17.69
C ALA A 183 -14.18 0.93 16.41
N LEU A 184 -14.61 0.42 15.25
CA LEU A 184 -14.22 0.94 13.94
C LEU A 184 -15.36 1.76 13.33
N LYS A 185 -15.06 2.96 12.87
CA LYS A 185 -16.00 3.79 12.08
C LYS A 185 -15.40 4.08 10.72
N ALA A 186 -16.17 3.81 9.67
CA ALA A 186 -15.78 4.10 8.29
C ALA A 186 -16.48 5.36 7.79
N TYR A 187 -15.69 6.23 7.16
CA TYR A 187 -16.15 7.46 6.54
C TYR A 187 -15.61 7.57 5.12
N VAL A 188 -16.19 8.48 4.34
CA VAL A 188 -15.74 8.75 2.98
C VAL A 188 -15.68 10.24 2.69
N CYS A 189 -14.65 10.63 1.95
CA CYS A 189 -14.54 11.95 1.36
C CYS A 189 -14.32 11.82 -0.15
N ARG A 190 -14.78 12.83 -0.91
CA ARG A 190 -14.30 13.02 -2.28
C ARG A 190 -12.82 13.39 -2.24
N PHE A 191 -12.04 12.88 -3.19
CA PHE A 191 -10.59 13.13 -3.24
C PHE A 191 -10.25 14.63 -3.27
N GLY A 192 -10.98 15.42 -4.06
CA GLY A 192 -10.77 16.87 -4.18
C GLY A 192 -11.24 17.71 -2.98
N ARG A 193 -11.53 17.10 -1.83
CA ARG A 193 -11.83 17.84 -0.60
C ARG A 193 -10.54 18.50 -0.10
N ASP A 194 -10.60 19.81 0.08
CA ASP A 194 -9.49 20.71 0.45
C ASP A 194 -9.25 20.82 1.97
N SER A 195 -9.91 19.97 2.77
CA SER A 195 -9.70 19.94 4.20
C SER A 195 -8.29 19.47 4.53
N VAL A 196 -7.57 20.27 5.32
CA VAL A 196 -6.20 19.97 5.75
C VAL A 196 -6.22 18.96 6.90
N TRP A 197 -5.44 17.89 6.76
CA TRP A 197 -5.18 16.91 7.79
C TRP A 197 -3.87 17.22 8.49
N LEU A 198 -3.90 17.24 9.82
CA LEU A 198 -2.76 17.69 10.63
C LEU A 198 -1.78 16.54 10.88
N ALA A 199 -0.50 16.75 10.60
CA ALA A 199 0.55 15.75 10.84
C ALA A 199 0.71 15.37 12.32
N GLU A 200 0.45 16.29 13.24
CA GLU A 200 0.50 16.04 14.70
C GLU A 200 -0.46 14.93 15.18
N ARG A 201 -1.42 14.54 14.34
CA ARG A 201 -2.36 13.44 14.62
C ARG A 201 -1.83 12.07 14.18
N HIS A 202 -0.67 12.05 13.51
CA HIS A 202 -0.01 10.83 13.04
C HIS A 202 -0.96 9.92 12.26
N HIS A 203 -1.72 10.52 11.34
CA HIS A 203 -2.61 9.80 10.45
C HIS A 203 -1.85 8.78 9.63
N ARG A 204 -2.44 7.60 9.40
CA ARG A 204 -1.82 6.57 8.58
C ARG A 204 -2.40 6.59 7.17
N VAL A 205 -1.53 6.44 6.18
CA VAL A 205 -1.89 6.32 4.76
C VAL A 205 -1.46 4.95 4.30
N PHE A 206 -2.41 4.17 3.80
CA PHE A 206 -2.14 2.88 3.19
C PHE A 206 -2.02 3.08 1.68
N LEU A 207 -1.03 2.45 1.06
CA LEU A 207 -0.80 2.53 -0.38
C LEU A 207 -0.47 1.14 -0.92
N PRO A 208 -0.98 0.74 -2.10
CA PRO A 208 -0.45 -0.42 -2.79
C PRO A 208 1.06 -0.25 -2.99
N ALA A 209 1.82 -1.29 -2.64
CA ALA A 209 3.24 -1.30 -2.96
C ALA A 209 3.35 -1.49 -4.47
N LYS A 210 4.26 -0.75 -5.14
CA LYS A 210 4.52 -1.00 -6.55
C LYS A 210 5.01 -2.44 -6.68
N LEU A 211 4.17 -3.32 -7.22
CA LEU A 211 4.66 -4.52 -7.90
C LEU A 211 5.46 -4.00 -9.08
N ALA A 212 6.76 -4.32 -9.13
CA ALA A 212 7.57 -4.11 -10.32
C ALA A 212 6.75 -4.64 -11.52
N ALA A 213 6.43 -3.74 -12.45
CA ALA A 213 5.81 -4.10 -13.71
C ALA A 213 6.82 -4.85 -14.57
#